data_AF-A0A4Q7UXU9-F1
#
_entry.id   AF-A0A4Q7UXU9-F1
#
_cell.length_a   1.000
_cell.length_b   1.000
_cell.length_c   1.000
_cell.angle_alpha   90.00
_cell.angle_beta   90.00
_cell.angle_gamma   90.00
#
_symmetry.space_group_name_H-M   'P 1'
#
loop_
_entity.id
_entity.type
_entity.pdbx_description
1 polymer ?
#
loop_
_entity_poly.entity_id
_entity_poly.type
_entity_poly.pdbx_seq_one_letter_code
_entity_poly.pdbx_strand_id
1 'polypeptide(L)'
;MTAGPADERPLSEDELRALHGIEAHVRDSDPEFPQRLGSAPGLRHPALRGIGRRPRGSEIAAVVLLASLYIVVLLHVPEHLVLVTVVVTQVVIVPACCVLWAVRRGRG
;
A
#
# COMPACT_ATOMS: atom_id res chain seq x y z
N MET A 1 12.31 3.77 11.45
CA MET A 1 13.40 4.57 10.82
C MET A 1 12.77 5.84 10.27
N THR A 2 12.97 6.95 10.97
CA THR A 2 12.51 8.29 10.57
C THR A 2 13.45 8.82 9.49
N ALA A 3 12.94 9.06 8.27
CA ALA A 3 13.69 9.80 7.26
C ALA A 3 13.89 11.23 7.78
N GLY A 4 15.14 11.60 8.08
CA GLY A 4 15.51 12.97 8.43
C GLY A 4 15.32 13.92 7.25
N PRO A 5 15.36 15.25 7.48
CA PRO A 5 15.22 16.24 6.42
C PRO A 5 16.26 15.96 5.32
N ALA A 6 15.81 15.97 4.06
CA ALA A 6 16.70 15.78 2.92
C ALA A 6 17.76 16.88 2.96
N ASP A 7 19.02 16.46 3.11
CA ASP A 7 20.16 17.35 3.17
C ASP A 7 20.34 18.00 1.79
N GLU A 8 20.10 19.31 1.67
CA GLU A 8 20.11 20.07 0.40
C GLU A 8 21.53 20.32 -0.15
N ARG A 9 22.53 19.54 0.29
CA ARG A 9 23.90 19.69 -0.20
C ARG A 9 23.99 19.34 -1.70
N PRO A 10 24.77 20.09 -2.50
CA PRO A 10 25.00 19.74 -3.89
C PRO A 10 25.62 18.35 -4.01
N LEU A 11 25.23 17.60 -5.05
CA LEU A 11 25.78 16.27 -5.29
C LEU A 11 27.28 16.35 -5.58
N SER A 12 28.04 15.44 -5.00
CA SER A 12 29.46 15.23 -5.31
C SER A 12 29.65 14.65 -6.72
N GLU A 13 30.85 14.78 -7.28
CA GLU A 13 31.17 14.25 -8.62
C GLU A 13 30.94 12.73 -8.73
N ASP A 14 31.21 11.99 -7.65
CA ASP A 14 31.00 10.54 -7.61
C ASP A 14 29.51 10.18 -7.57
N GLU A 15 28.71 10.92 -6.82
CA GLU A 15 27.24 10.76 -6.80
C GLU A 15 26.62 11.13 -8.15
N LEU A 16 27.17 12.14 -8.82
CA LEU A 16 26.74 12.57 -10.15
C LEU A 16 27.06 11.50 -11.22
N ARG A 17 28.24 10.88 -11.12
CA ARG A 17 28.62 9.74 -11.96
C ARG A 17 27.71 8.54 -11.74
N ALA A 18 27.38 8.24 -10.48
CA ALA A 18 26.46 7.15 -10.14
C ALA A 18 25.04 7.43 -10.67
N LEU A 19 24.55 8.66 -10.55
CA LEU A 19 23.24 9.08 -11.05
C LEU A 19 23.13 8.89 -12.56
N HIS A 20 24.15 9.29 -13.32
CA HIS A 20 24.19 9.06 -14.78
C HIS A 20 24.23 7.58 -15.14
N GLY A 21 24.92 6.74 -14.36
CA GLY A 21 24.92 5.29 -14.54
C GLY A 21 23.53 4.68 -14.37
N ILE A 22 22.79 5.12 -13.34
CA ILE A 22 21.41 4.68 -13.09
C ILE A 22 20.50 5.15 -14.23
N GLU A 23 20.61 6.40 -14.66
CA GLU A 23 19.80 6.95 -15.76
C GLU A 23 20.01 6.18 -17.06
N ALA A 24 21.26 5.85 -17.40
CA ALA A 24 21.60 5.07 -18.59
C ALA A 24 21.00 3.66 -18.52
N HIS A 25 21.11 3.00 -17.36
CA HIS A 25 20.58 1.65 -17.16
C HIS A 25 19.04 1.61 -17.24
N VAL A 26 18.37 2.61 -16.67
CA VAL A 26 16.90 2.74 -16.73
C VAL A 26 16.44 3.01 -18.16
N ARG A 27 17.15 3.86 -18.92
CA ARG A 27 16.84 4.15 -20.32
C ARG A 27 16.99 2.92 -21.22
N ASP A 28 17.98 2.07 -20.93
CA ASP A 28 18.18 0.81 -21.66
C ASP A 28 17.10 -0.23 -21.34
N SER A 29 16.65 -0.27 -20.08
CA SER A 29 15.61 -1.19 -19.61
C SER A 29 14.19 -0.76 -20.01
N ASP A 30 13.93 0.55 -20.10
CA ASP A 30 12.66 1.14 -20.50
C ASP A 30 12.91 2.37 -21.40
N PRO A 31 12.98 2.20 -22.73
CA PRO A 31 13.25 3.28 -23.67
C PRO A 31 12.11 4.30 -23.78
N GLU A 32 10.90 3.99 -23.31
CA GLU A 32 9.76 4.92 -23.27
C GLU A 32 9.75 5.78 -21.99
N PHE A 33 10.54 5.41 -20.97
CA PHE A 33 10.65 6.11 -19.69
C PHE A 33 10.90 7.63 -19.83
N PRO A 34 11.79 8.11 -20.71
CA PRO A 34 12.03 9.55 -20.86
C PRO A 34 10.84 10.31 -21.44
N GLN A 35 10.02 9.69 -22.29
CA GLN A 35 8.80 10.33 -22.81
C GLN A 35 7.73 10.46 -21.73
N ARG A 36 7.68 9.50 -20.78
CA ARG A 36 6.80 9.55 -19.60
C ARG A 36 7.28 10.56 -18.55
N LEU A 37 8.58 10.83 -18.45
CA LEU A 37 9.13 11.91 -17.62
C LEU A 37 9.05 13.29 -18.29
N GLY A 38 9.32 13.36 -19.59
CA GLY A 38 9.50 14.60 -20.36
C GLY A 38 8.21 15.40 -20.57
N SER A 39 7.04 14.79 -20.39
CA SER A 39 5.75 15.47 -20.50
C SER A 39 5.33 16.24 -19.24
N ALA A 40 6.17 16.39 -18.21
CA ALA A 40 5.82 17.21 -17.06
C ALA A 40 7.01 17.94 -16.43
N PRO A 41 7.30 19.17 -16.88
CA PRO A 41 8.10 20.09 -16.07
C PRO A 41 7.36 20.32 -14.74
N GLY A 42 7.94 19.84 -13.63
CA GLY A 42 7.38 19.98 -12.28
C GLY A 42 6.64 18.76 -11.71
N LEU A 43 6.71 17.57 -12.33
CA LEU A 43 6.27 16.33 -11.66
C LEU A 43 7.22 16.03 -10.48
N ARG A 44 6.86 16.57 -9.31
CA ARG A 44 7.06 15.88 -8.03
C ARG A 44 6.76 14.41 -8.30
N HIS A 45 7.70 13.50 -7.97
CA HIS A 45 7.43 12.06 -7.88
C HIS A 45 5.98 11.87 -7.46
N PRO A 46 5.16 11.03 -8.15
CA PRO A 46 3.75 10.91 -7.85
C PRO A 46 3.67 10.75 -6.35
N ALA A 47 3.20 11.81 -5.70
CA ALA A 47 3.45 11.92 -4.29
C ALA A 47 2.84 10.65 -3.69
N LEU A 48 3.48 10.07 -2.69
CA LEU A 48 2.87 9.07 -1.82
C LEU A 48 1.52 9.56 -1.18
N ARG A 49 0.98 10.72 -1.62
CA ARG A 49 -0.40 11.23 -1.51
C ARG A 49 -1.50 10.26 -1.97
N GLY A 50 -1.17 9.08 -2.46
CA GLY A 50 -2.13 8.05 -2.87
C GLY A 50 -2.20 6.81 -1.99
N ILE A 51 -1.50 6.72 -0.85
CA ILE A 51 -1.64 5.58 0.07
C ILE A 51 -2.98 5.71 0.83
N GLY A 52 -4.06 5.34 0.16
CA GLY A 52 -5.40 5.21 0.72
C GLY A 52 -6.12 6.54 1.01
N ARG A 53 -7.36 6.67 0.53
CA ARG A 53 -8.34 7.57 1.16
C ARG A 53 -8.28 7.35 2.67
N ARG A 54 -8.22 8.43 3.48
CA ARG A 54 -8.42 8.32 4.92
C ARG A 54 -9.71 7.52 5.14
N PRO A 55 -9.67 6.42 5.91
CA PRO A 55 -10.86 5.61 6.12
C PRO A 55 -11.93 6.50 6.71
N ARG A 56 -13.14 6.42 6.17
CA ARG A 56 -14.29 7.17 6.71
C ARG A 56 -14.57 6.68 8.12
N GLY A 57 -15.06 7.53 9.01
CA GLY A 57 -15.42 7.12 10.37
C GLY A 57 -16.36 5.90 10.41
N SER A 58 -17.25 5.78 9.42
CA SER A 58 -18.12 4.63 9.22
C SER A 58 -17.37 3.33 8.88
N GLU A 59 -16.28 3.40 8.11
CA GLU A 59 -15.46 2.23 7.76
C GLU A 59 -14.68 1.73 8.99
N ILE A 60 -14.14 2.66 9.79
CA ILE A 60 -13.49 2.34 11.05
C ILE A 60 -14.49 1.69 12.00
N ALA A 61 -15.68 2.28 12.17
CA ALA A 61 -16.73 1.71 13.01
C ALA A 61 -17.15 0.31 12.56
N ALA A 62 -17.26 0.07 11.25
CA ALA A 62 -17.59 -1.25 10.70
C ALA A 62 -16.49 -2.28 11.00
N VAL A 63 -15.21 -1.93 10.85
CA VAL A 63 -14.08 -2.82 11.18
C VAL A 63 -14.04 -3.13 12.69
N VAL A 64 -14.23 -2.12 13.53
CA VAL A 64 -14.27 -2.29 14.99
C VAL A 64 -15.45 -3.15 15.44
N LEU A 65 -16.63 -2.95 14.84
CA LEU A 65 -17.81 -3.77 15.11
C LEU A 65 -17.57 -5.23 14.70
N LEU A 66 -17.00 -5.45 13.52
CA LEU A 66 -16.68 -6.79 13.03
C LEU A 66 -15.66 -7.50 13.92
N ALA A 67 -14.62 -6.79 14.35
CA ALA A 67 -13.61 -7.32 15.27
C ALA A 67 -14.22 -7.68 16.64
N SER A 68 -15.07 -6.80 17.18
CA SER A 68 -15.78 -7.05 18.43
C SER A 68 -16.70 -8.28 18.33
N LEU A 69 -17.47 -8.39 17.24
CA LEU A 69 -18.35 -9.52 17.00
C LEU A 69 -17.55 -10.83 16.90
N TYR A 70 -16.41 -10.80 16.22
CA TYR A 70 -15.54 -11.97 16.11
C TYR A 70 -15.02 -12.45 17.47
N ILE A 71 -14.64 -11.54 18.36
CA ILE A 71 -14.24 -11.87 19.74
C ILE A 71 -15.42 -12.51 20.49
N VAL A 72 -16.61 -11.94 20.40
CA VAL A 72 -17.82 -12.49 21.07
C VAL A 72 -18.12 -13.90 20.57
N VAL A 73 -18.00 -14.15 19.27
CA VAL A 73 -18.17 -15.48 18.67
C VAL A 73 -17.13 -16.44 19.25
N LEU A 74 -15.85 -16.05 19.28
CA LEU A 74 -14.79 -16.91 19.83
C LEU A 74 -15.02 -17.28 21.30
N LEU A 75 -15.60 -16.37 22.10
CA LEU A 75 -15.93 -16.65 23.51
C LEU A 75 -17.07 -17.67 23.68
N HIS A 76 -17.95 -17.83 22.68
CA HIS A 76 -19.08 -18.76 22.71
C HIS A 76 -18.81 -20.06 21.94
N VAL A 77 -17.72 -20.12 21.16
CA VAL A 77 -17.33 -21.30 20.40
C VAL A 77 -16.64 -22.30 21.32
N PRO A 78 -17.02 -23.59 21.30
CA PRO A 78 -16.36 -24.61 22.11
C PRO A 78 -14.90 -24.78 21.69
N GLU A 79 -14.01 -25.03 22.66
CA GLU A 79 -12.54 -24.93 22.50
C GLU A 79 -11.99 -25.71 21.29
N HIS A 80 -12.55 -26.89 21.01
CA HIS A 80 -12.12 -27.74 19.89
C HIS A 80 -12.42 -27.14 18.49
N LEU A 81 -13.33 -26.16 18.40
CA LEU A 81 -13.68 -25.48 17.15
C LEU A 81 -13.00 -24.12 17.00
N VAL A 82 -12.30 -23.61 18.02
CA VAL A 82 -11.65 -22.29 17.98
C VAL A 82 -10.63 -22.23 16.85
N LEU A 83 -9.75 -23.23 16.76
CA LEU A 83 -8.72 -23.28 15.71
C LEU A 83 -9.35 -23.30 14.31
N VAL A 84 -10.38 -24.14 14.10
CA VAL A 84 -11.09 -24.24 12.82
C VAL A 84 -11.73 -22.91 12.45
N THR A 85 -12.37 -22.25 13.41
CA THR A 85 -13.04 -20.95 13.22
C THR A 85 -12.04 -19.87 12.84
N VAL A 86 -10.88 -19.82 13.50
CA VAL A 86 -9.80 -18.89 13.18
C VAL A 86 -9.27 -19.14 11.77
N VAL A 87 -8.97 -20.39 11.43
CA VAL A 87 -8.44 -20.76 10.12
C VAL A 87 -9.42 -20.40 9.00
N VAL A 88 -10.71 -20.76 9.14
CA VAL A 88 -11.75 -20.41 8.16
C VAL A 88 -11.88 -18.90 8.00
N THR A 89 -11.82 -18.16 9.10
CA THR A 89 -11.94 -16.69 9.06
C THR A 89 -10.76 -16.06 8.31
N GLN A 90 -9.53 -16.49 8.61
CA GLN A 90 -8.32 -15.94 7.99
C GLN A 90 -8.14 -16.36 6.53
N VAL A 91 -8.54 -17.59 6.17
CA VAL A 91 -8.32 -18.14 4.82
C VAL A 91 -9.49 -17.82 3.87
N VAL A 92 -10.72 -17.71 4.39
CA VAL A 92 -11.91 -17.52 3.55
C VAL A 92 -12.47 -16.11 3.70
N ILE A 93 -12.78 -15.69 4.93
CA ILE A 93 -13.51 -14.44 5.16
C ILE A 93 -12.63 -13.22 4.84
N VAL A 94 -11.39 -13.18 5.33
CA VAL A 94 -10.49 -12.04 5.09
C VAL A 94 -10.22 -11.85 3.58
N PRO A 95 -9.80 -12.87 2.80
CA PRO A 95 -9.59 -12.70 1.35
C PRO A 95 -10.88 -12.34 0.61
N ALA A 96 -12.01 -12.94 0.95
CA ALA A 96 -13.30 -12.59 0.34
C ALA A 96 -13.66 -11.12 0.58
N CYS A 97 -13.45 -10.61 1.79
CA CYS A 97 -13.64 -9.19 2.12
C CYS A 97 -12.70 -8.29 1.32
N CYS A 98 -11.43 -8.67 1.17
CA CYS A 98 -10.46 -7.94 0.35
C CYS A 98 -10.89 -7.88 -1.12
N VAL A 99 -11.34 -9.00 -1.69
CA VAL A 99 -11.83 -9.07 -3.07
C VAL A 99 -13.10 -8.25 -3.25
N LEU A 100 -14.08 -8.39 -2.36
CA LEU A 100 -15.33 -7.61 -2.40
C LEU A 100 -15.06 -6.11 -2.32
N TRP A 101 -14.11 -5.70 -1.48
CA TRP A 101 -13.70 -4.30 -1.39
C TRP A 101 -13.03 -3.82 -2.68
N ALA A 102 -12.11 -4.61 -3.26
CA ALA A 102 -11.45 -4.28 -4.52
C ALA A 102 -12.45 -4.14 -5.68
N VAL A 103 -13.40 -5.08 -5.79
CA VAL A 103 -14.46 -5.07 -6.81
C VAL A 103 -15.38 -3.86 -6.66
N ARG A 104 -15.73 -3.49 -5.42
CA ARG A 104 -16.56 -2.29 -5.17
C ARG A 104 -15.83 -1.00 -5.51
N ARG A 105 -14.51 -0.94 -5.35
CA ARG A 105 -13.70 0.24 -5.68
C ARG A 105 -13.42 0.40 -7.18
N GLY A 106 -13.38 -0.69 -7.94
CA GLY A 106 -13.14 -0.65 -9.40
C GLY A 106 -14.37 -0.36 -10.25
N ARG A 107 -15.57 -0.29 -9.65
CA ARG A 107 -16.85 -0.03 -10.32
C ARG A 107 -17.37 1.40 -10.18
N GLY A 108 -16.62 2.29 -9.51
CA GLY A 108 -16.97 3.71 -9.33
C GLY A 108 -15.79 4.60 -9.64
#